data_AF-R5TQ29-F1
#
_entry.id   AF-R5TQ29-F1
#
_cell.length_a   1.000
_cell.length_b   1.000
_cell.length_c   1.000
_cell.angle_alpha   90.00
_cell.angle_beta   90.00
_cell.angle_gamma   90.00
#
_symmetry.space_group_name_H-M   'P 1'
#
loop_
_entity.id
_entity.type
_entity.pdbx_description
1 polymer ?
#
loop_
_entity_poly.entity_id
_entity_poly.type
_entity_poly.pdbx_seq_one_letter_code
_entity_poly.pdbx_strand_id
1 'polypeptide(L)'
;MFVLGKVLSTTAVLLCILCLAAPLKKTKAGQKIKGLRILLKPHVLYGWLLLVIGLMHGIMAGKNPGMISGKLVWMVLLVLLLVACLKSRMKKSVWMFLHRSLSVVFAAGIVFHIAYAVIF
;
A
#
# COMPACT_ATOMS: atom_id res chain seq x y z
N MET A 1 19.68 2.97 14.42
CA MET A 1 18.78 2.24 13.48
C MET A 1 17.29 2.30 13.86
N PHE A 2 16.93 2.50 15.13
CA PHE A 2 15.53 2.53 15.60
C PHE A 2 14.68 3.68 15.03
N VAL A 3 15.27 4.88 14.91
CA VAL A 3 14.57 6.08 14.41
C VAL A 3 14.26 5.97 12.92
N LEU A 4 15.24 5.58 12.11
CA LEU A 4 15.06 5.35 10.66
C LEU A 4 13.99 4.28 10.38
N GLY A 5 14.01 3.16 11.11
CA GLY A 5 12.99 2.11 10.98
C GLY A 5 11.57 2.62 11.27
N LYS A 6 11.41 3.43 12.32
CA LYS A 6 10.12 4.08 12.65
C LYS A 6 9.68 5.07 11.58
N VAL A 7 10.57 5.94 11.11
CA VAL A 7 10.27 6.94 10.06
C VAL A 7 9.84 6.24 8.77
N LEU A 8 10.53 5.17 8.37
CA LEU A 8 10.16 4.38 7.19
C LEU A 8 8.79 3.72 7.36
N SER A 9 8.52 3.13 8.52
CA SER A 9 7.23 2.49 8.83
C SER A 9 6.08 3.50 8.84
N THR A 10 6.23 4.64 9.52
CA THR A 10 5.20 5.69 9.55
C THR A 10 4.95 6.26 8.16
N THR A 11 6.01 6.47 7.37
CA THR A 11 5.88 6.95 5.99
C THR A 11 5.17 5.93 5.10
N ALA A 12 5.49 4.64 5.24
CA ALA A 12 4.81 3.56 4.53
C ALA A 12 3.31 3.50 4.88
N VAL A 13 2.96 3.60 6.16
CA VAL A 13 1.55 3.62 6.60
C VAL A 13 0.81 4.83 6.03
N LEU A 14 1.42 6.03 6.07
CA LEU A 14 0.83 7.24 5.49
C LEU A 14 0.60 7.09 3.97
N LEU A 15 1.60 6.62 3.24
CA LEU A 15 1.48 6.33 1.80
C LEU A 15 0.41 5.28 1.51
N CYS A 16 0.30 4.24 2.35
CA CYS A 16 -0.74 3.22 2.22
C CYS A 16 -2.14 3.81 2.42
N ILE A 17 -2.35 4.64 3.44
CA ILE A 17 -3.63 5.31 3.69
C ILE A 17 -4.00 6.21 2.50
N LEU A 18 -3.03 6.96 1.97
CA LEU A 18 -3.22 7.79 0.76
C LEU A 18 -3.64 6.93 -0.44
N CYS A 19 -3.03 5.75 -0.62
CA CYS A 19 -3.39 4.82 -1.67
C CYS A 19 -4.80 4.25 -1.51
N LEU A 20 -5.18 3.85 -0.30
CA LEU A 20 -6.51 3.30 0.00
C LEU A 20 -7.62 4.36 -0.04
N ALA A 21 -7.27 5.62 0.22
CA ALA A 21 -8.17 6.77 0.10
C ALA A 21 -8.39 7.20 -1.36
N ALA A 22 -7.58 6.75 -2.32
CA ALA A 22 -7.70 7.10 -3.74
C ALA A 22 -9.12 6.94 -4.34
N PRO A 23 -9.92 5.90 -4.05
CA PRO A 23 -11.31 5.81 -4.49
C PRO A 23 -12.22 6.92 -3.93
N LEU A 24 -11.91 7.53 -2.78
CA LEU A 24 -12.72 8.59 -2.18
C LEU A 24 -12.79 9.84 -3.07
N LYS A 25 -11.80 10.09 -3.94
CA LYS A 25 -11.84 11.20 -4.92
C LYS A 25 -13.01 11.12 -5.91
N LYS A 26 -13.59 9.93 -6.08
CA LYS A 26 -14.76 9.70 -6.96
C LYS A 26 -16.09 9.85 -6.21
N THR A 27 -16.07 9.97 -4.89
CA THR A 27 -17.28 10.13 -4.07
C THR A 27 -17.70 11.59 -3.97
N LYS A 28 -18.99 11.85 -3.66
CA LYS A 28 -19.52 13.22 -3.46
C LYS A 28 -18.75 14.00 -2.38
N ALA A 29 -18.35 13.33 -1.29
CA ALA A 29 -17.57 13.93 -0.21
C ALA A 29 -16.16 14.33 -0.66
N GLY A 30 -15.45 13.45 -1.37
CA GLY A 30 -14.11 13.76 -1.88
C GLY A 30 -14.11 14.76 -3.04
N GLN A 31 -15.25 14.93 -3.74
CA GLN A 31 -15.39 15.94 -4.77
C GLN A 31 -15.46 17.37 -4.21
N LYS A 32 -15.98 17.54 -2.99
CA LYS A 32 -16.16 18.84 -2.31
C LYS A 32 -14.83 19.48 -1.87
N ILE A 33 -13.79 18.67 -1.64
CA ILE A 33 -12.50 19.12 -1.13
C ILE A 33 -11.45 19.10 -2.25
N LYS A 34 -11.13 20.27 -2.82
CA LYS A 34 -10.10 20.40 -3.88
C LYS A 34 -8.74 19.85 -3.46
N GLY A 35 -8.30 20.12 -2.22
CA GLY A 35 -7.00 19.66 -1.70
C GLY A 35 -6.86 18.13 -1.70
N LEU A 36 -7.90 17.41 -1.25
CA LEU A 36 -7.90 15.95 -1.22
C LEU A 36 -7.78 15.34 -2.63
N ARG A 37 -8.39 15.98 -3.64
CA ARG A 37 -8.32 15.52 -5.03
C ARG A 37 -6.90 15.65 -5.61
N ILE A 38 -6.19 16.72 -5.28
CA ILE A 38 -4.80 16.97 -5.70
C ILE A 38 -3.88 15.93 -5.05
N LEU A 39 -4.05 15.74 -3.74
CA LEU A 39 -3.27 14.78 -2.95
C LEU A 39 -3.43 13.34 -3.47
N LEU A 40 -4.63 12.92 -3.85
CA LEU A 40 -4.91 11.56 -4.36
C LEU A 40 -4.63 11.37 -5.86
N LYS A 41 -4.13 12.40 -6.55
CA LYS A 41 -3.81 12.38 -7.99
C LYS A 41 -2.55 11.53 -8.28
N PRO A 42 -1.42 11.73 -7.59
CA PRO A 42 -0.19 10.93 -7.79
C PRO A 42 -0.23 9.53 -7.11
N HIS A 43 -1.40 8.88 -7.06
CA HIS A 43 -1.56 7.56 -6.44
C HIS A 43 -0.56 6.50 -6.95
N VAL A 44 -0.26 6.50 -8.25
CA VAL A 44 0.70 5.56 -8.85
C VAL A 44 2.10 5.77 -8.27
N LEU A 45 2.52 7.04 -8.10
CA LEU A 45 3.81 7.39 -7.51
C LEU A 45 3.88 6.91 -6.06
N TYR A 46 2.81 7.08 -5.28
CA TYR A 46 2.74 6.58 -3.91
C TYR A 46 2.85 5.06 -3.83
N GLY A 47 2.26 4.32 -4.77
CA GLY A 47 2.41 2.87 -4.85
C GLY A 47 3.86 2.43 -5.08
N TRP A 48 4.59 3.10 -5.98
CA TRP A 48 6.01 2.84 -6.21
C TRP A 48 6.88 3.20 -5.01
N LEU A 49 6.64 4.35 -4.39
CA LEU A 49 7.35 4.76 -3.17
C LEU A 49 7.09 3.78 -2.03
N LEU A 50 5.85 3.31 -1.87
CA LEU A 50 5.48 2.32 -0.87
C LEU A 50 6.24 1.00 -1.07
N LEU A 51 6.43 0.57 -2.32
CA LEU A 51 7.20 -0.64 -2.64
C LEU A 51 8.65 -0.52 -2.18
N VAL A 52 9.31 0.60 -2.49
CA VAL A 52 10.72 0.84 -2.14
C VAL A 52 10.88 1.01 -0.63
N ILE A 53 10.05 1.83 0.01
CA ILE A 53 10.12 2.08 1.45
C ILE A 53 9.81 0.81 2.24
N GLY A 54 8.81 0.03 1.81
CA GLY A 54 8.47 -1.25 2.42
C GLY A 54 9.62 -2.27 2.34
N LEU A 55 10.33 -2.30 1.21
CA LEU A 55 11.51 -3.17 1.06
C LEU A 55 12.66 -2.72 1.97
N MET A 56 12.97 -1.42 1.98
CA MET A 56 14.01 -0.86 2.86
C MET A 56 13.69 -1.14 4.33
N HIS A 57 12.44 -0.92 4.74
CA HIS A 57 11.99 -1.25 6.09
C HIS A 57 12.18 -2.74 6.41
N GLY A 58 11.82 -3.64 5.50
CA GLY A 58 12.01 -5.08 5.66
C GLY A 58 13.48 -5.49 5.79
N ILE A 59 14.38 -4.95 4.95
CA ILE A 59 15.82 -5.22 5.04
C ILE A 59 16.38 -4.77 6.39
N MET A 60 15.94 -3.60 6.88
CA MET A 60 16.37 -3.06 8.17
C MET A 60 15.78 -3.79 9.38
N ALA A 61 14.62 -4.43 9.23
CA ALA A 61 13.94 -5.14 10.32
C ALA A 61 14.52 -6.54 10.61
N GLY A 62 15.47 -7.06 9.82
CA GLY A 62 16.25 -8.25 10.19
C GLY A 62 15.42 -9.53 10.41
N LYS A 63 15.70 -10.28 11.50
CA LYS A 63 15.06 -11.59 11.81
C LYS A 63 13.93 -11.49 12.84
N ASN A 64 13.15 -10.40 12.81
CA ASN A 64 12.01 -10.24 13.71
C ASN A 64 10.84 -11.19 13.34
N PRO A 65 10.00 -11.59 14.30
CA PRO A 65 8.88 -12.51 14.06
C PRO A 65 7.89 -11.98 13.01
N GLY A 66 7.73 -10.66 12.90
CA GLY A 66 6.93 -10.01 11.84
C GLY A 66 7.51 -10.09 10.43
N MET A 67 8.73 -10.60 10.22
CA MET A 67 9.39 -10.60 8.91
C MET A 67 8.66 -11.44 7.85
N ILE A 68 8.11 -12.59 8.26
CA ILE A 68 7.39 -13.48 7.34
C ILE A 68 6.10 -12.82 6.86
N SER A 69 5.30 -12.29 7.79
CA SER A 69 4.06 -11.59 7.44
C SER A 69 4.35 -10.32 6.61
N GLY A 70 5.40 -9.57 6.94
CA GLY A 70 5.81 -8.39 6.18
C GLY A 70 6.23 -8.71 4.74
N LYS A 71 7.01 -9.79 4.53
CA LYS A 71 7.37 -10.26 3.20
C LYS A 71 6.15 -10.66 2.37
N LEU A 72 5.21 -11.41 2.96
CA LEU A 72 3.98 -11.82 2.26
C LEU A 72 3.17 -10.59 1.81
N VAL A 73 2.97 -9.63 2.70
CA VAL A 73 2.27 -8.37 2.40
C VAL A 73 3.00 -7.58 1.31
N TRP A 74 4.33 -7.54 1.35
CA TRP A 74 5.14 -6.90 0.31
C TRP A 74 5.02 -7.60 -1.05
N MET A 75 4.97 -8.93 -1.09
CA MET A 75 4.73 -9.67 -2.34
C MET A 75 3.34 -9.37 -2.92
N VAL A 76 2.32 -9.24 -2.07
CA VAL A 76 0.98 -8.82 -2.51
C VAL A 76 1.02 -7.41 -3.10
N LEU A 77 1.77 -6.47 -2.48
CA LEU A 77 1.99 -5.13 -3.04
C LEU A 77 2.64 -5.19 -4.43
N LEU A 78 3.69 -6.01 -4.57
CA LEU A 78 4.38 -6.19 -5.84
C LEU A 78 3.44 -6.71 -6.93
N VAL A 79 2.64 -7.74 -6.62
CA VAL A 79 1.61 -8.26 -7.54
C VAL A 79 0.59 -7.18 -7.89
N LEU A 80 0.20 -6.34 -6.94
CA LEU A 80 -0.74 -5.25 -7.16
C LEU A 80 -0.21 -4.19 -8.13
N LEU A 81 1.08 -3.87 -8.04
CA LEU A 81 1.77 -3.01 -9.01
C LEU A 81 1.88 -3.68 -10.39
N LEU A 82 2.21 -4.98 -10.45
CA LEU A 82 2.26 -5.72 -11.72
C LEU A 82 0.88 -5.75 -12.41
N VAL A 83 -0.18 -6.05 -11.67
CA VAL A 83 -1.57 -5.99 -12.17
C VAL A 83 -1.93 -4.58 -12.63
N ALA A 84 -1.45 -3.53 -11.95
CA ALA A 84 -1.63 -2.15 -12.37
C ALA A 84 -0.93 -1.84 -13.71
N CYS A 85 0.28 -2.37 -13.93
CA CYS A 85 1.01 -2.23 -15.19
C CYS A 85 0.35 -3.02 -16.34
N LEU A 86 -0.19 -4.20 -16.05
CA LEU A 86 -0.91 -5.04 -17.02
C LEU A 86 -2.30 -4.53 -17.39
N LYS A 87 -2.68 -3.34 -16.92
CA LYS A 87 -3.96 -2.68 -17.24
C LYS A 87 -4.25 -2.62 -18.74
N SER A 88 -3.24 -2.38 -19.58
CA SER A 88 -3.41 -2.28 -21.04
C SER A 88 -3.73 -3.61 -21.71
N ARG A 89 -3.41 -4.73 -21.06
CA ARG A 89 -3.57 -6.10 -21.59
C ARG A 89 -4.88 -6.76 -21.16
N MET A 90 -5.68 -6.13 -20.29
CA MET A 90 -6.88 -6.73 -19.70
C MET A 90 -8.14 -5.89 -19.93
N LYS A 91 -9.30 -6.56 -19.95
CA LYS A 91 -10.60 -5.88 -19.96
C LYS A 91 -10.74 -5.01 -18.70
N LYS A 92 -11.22 -3.78 -18.86
CA LYS A 92 -11.36 -2.79 -17.78
C LYS A 92 -12.12 -3.34 -16.56
N SER A 93 -13.17 -4.13 -16.77
CA SER A 93 -13.95 -4.74 -15.69
C SER A 93 -13.11 -5.73 -14.85
N VAL A 94 -12.41 -6.65 -15.52
CA VAL A 94 -11.55 -7.66 -14.89
C VAL A 94 -10.40 -7.00 -14.16
N TRP A 95 -9.75 -6.01 -14.78
CA TRP A 95 -8.66 -5.26 -14.14
C TRP A 95 -9.13 -4.54 -12.87
N MET A 96 -10.27 -3.84 -12.94
CA MET A 96 -10.84 -3.14 -11.78
C MET A 96 -11.19 -4.13 -10.65
N PHE A 97 -11.74 -5.29 -10.98
CA PHE A 97 -12.05 -6.33 -10.00
C PHE A 97 -10.78 -6.87 -9.34
N LEU A 98 -9.79 -7.32 -10.12
CA LEU A 98 -8.52 -7.85 -9.60
C LEU A 98 -7.79 -6.83 -8.74
N HIS A 99 -7.60 -5.61 -9.25
CA HIS A 99 -6.86 -4.57 -8.53
C HIS A 99 -7.55 -4.20 -7.21
N ARG A 100 -8.89 -4.12 -7.19
CA ARG A 100 -9.66 -3.80 -5.99
C ARG A 100 -9.66 -4.95 -4.99
N SER A 101 -9.89 -6.19 -5.43
CA SER A 101 -9.85 -7.37 -4.57
C SER A 101 -8.48 -7.52 -3.93
N LEU A 102 -7.41 -7.37 -4.71
CA LEU A 102 -6.05 -7.45 -4.21
C LEU A 102 -5.70 -6.30 -3.26
N SER A 103 -6.26 -5.09 -3.48
CA SER A 103 -6.12 -3.97 -2.55
C SER A 103 -6.76 -4.24 -1.18
N VAL A 104 -7.90 -4.94 -1.14
CA VAL A 104 -8.54 -5.34 0.11
C VAL A 104 -7.70 -6.38 0.86
N VAL A 105 -7.19 -7.38 0.14
CA VAL A 105 -6.28 -8.39 0.71
C VAL A 105 -5.01 -7.73 1.25
N PHE A 106 -4.43 -6.80 0.50
CA PHE A 106 -3.26 -6.03 0.91
C PHE A 106 -3.53 -5.20 2.17
N ALA A 107 -4.65 -4.49 2.24
CA ALA A 107 -5.02 -3.69 3.40
C ALA A 107 -5.21 -4.55 4.65
N ALA A 108 -5.93 -5.67 4.54
CA ALA A 108 -6.10 -6.62 5.64
C ALA A 108 -4.76 -7.21 6.09
N GLY A 109 -3.89 -7.56 5.13
CA GLY A 109 -2.54 -8.06 5.39
C GLY A 109 -1.67 -7.05 6.15
N ILE A 110 -1.72 -5.76 5.79
CA ILE A 110 -1.01 -4.70 6.52
C ILE A 110 -1.51 -4.61 7.97
N VAL A 111 -2.82 -4.59 8.18
CA VAL A 111 -3.39 -4.52 9.54
C VAL A 111 -2.94 -5.71 10.37
N PHE A 112 -2.99 -6.92 9.79
CA PHE A 112 -2.51 -8.14 10.43
C PHE A 112 -1.01 -8.07 10.75
N HIS A 113 -0.17 -7.63 9.81
CA HIS A 113 1.26 -7.50 10.03
C HIS A 113 1.60 -6.51 11.15
N ILE A 114 0.94 -5.35 11.19
CA ILE A 114 1.14 -4.36 12.25
C ILE A 114 0.69 -4.92 13.60
N ALA A 115 -0.52 -5.50 13.68
CA ALA A 115 -1.02 -6.10 14.92
C ALA A 115 -0.09 -7.20 15.43
N TYR A 116 0.35 -8.09 14.53
CA TYR A 116 1.27 -9.17 14.87
C TYR A 116 2.63 -8.63 15.37
N ALA A 117 3.22 -7.66 14.67
CA ALA A 117 4.51 -7.06 15.04
C ALA A 117 4.45 -6.18 16.31
N VAL A 118 3.26 -5.78 16.75
CA VAL A 118 3.06 -5.07 18.03
C VAL A 118 2.89 -6.06 19.19
N ILE A 119 2.28 -7.23 18.93
CA ILE A 119 2.02 -8.25 19.96
C ILE A 119 3.26 -9.14 20.18
N PHE A 120 4.02 -9.44 19.14
CA PHE A 120 5.16 -10.37 19.13
C PHE A 120 6.43 -9.70 18.59
#